data_AF-A0A917CTR1-F1
#
_entry.id   AF-A0A917CTR1-F1
#
_cell.length_a   1.000
_cell.length_b   1.000
_cell.length_c   1.000
_cell.angle_alpha   90.00
_cell.angle_beta   90.00
_cell.angle_gamma   90.00
#
_symmetry.space_group_name_H-M   'P 1'
#
loop_
_entity.id
_entity.type
_entity.pdbx_description
1 polymer ?
#
loop_
_entity_poly.entity_id
_entity_poly.type
_entity_poly.pdbx_seq_one_letter_code
_entity_poly.pdbx_strand_id
1 'polypeptide(L)'
;MNIDSFTSDITAPGISDPTAPRRELIIDKEDEQLIDRAIERLERSNLKTKDLYEVFCDWQTKKTLTSKRIFVSTSILVAASGWIGIDYTELSFFGLEVANGSPTKFLVFVLISIIISGLFYEISRKVDSSVRNAKIKHINCDLKNLVQPIEVLDGAMERNNIDDFVHLYFDFRSSLNSLQHDAIDVYRAVKFYKNNLSRAGIGLSLVTLIEHLIVYSIAAIAIFSLAKQLV
;
A
#
# COMPACT_ATOMS: atom_id res chain seq x y z
N MET A 1 17.25 25.26 -32.32
CA MET A 1 15.81 25.38 -32.05
C MET A 1 15.14 24.24 -32.79
N ASN A 2 14.64 23.24 -32.06
CA ASN A 2 14.29 21.94 -32.62
C ASN A 2 12.86 21.99 -33.20
N ILE A 3 12.74 21.89 -34.52
CA ILE A 3 11.48 22.07 -35.27
C ILE A 3 10.51 20.90 -35.01
N ASP A 4 11.01 19.78 -34.48
CA ASP A 4 10.25 18.58 -34.11
C ASP A 4 9.29 18.78 -32.91
N SER A 5 9.33 19.94 -32.24
CA SER A 5 8.44 20.27 -31.11
C SER A 5 7.10 20.88 -31.52
N PHE A 6 6.89 21.21 -32.80
CA PHE A 6 5.68 21.86 -33.29
C PHE A 6 4.72 20.95 -34.06
N THR A 7 5.10 19.70 -34.35
CA THR A 7 4.30 18.77 -35.17
C THR A 7 3.68 17.62 -34.39
N SER A 8 3.92 17.49 -33.08
CA SER A 8 3.38 16.38 -32.27
C SER A 8 1.89 16.49 -31.93
N ASP A 9 1.23 17.62 -32.23
CA ASP A 9 -0.17 17.87 -31.88
C ASP A 9 -1.12 18.01 -33.09
N ILE A 10 -0.67 17.75 -34.31
CA ILE A 10 -1.58 17.67 -35.47
C ILE A 10 -1.94 16.20 -35.69
N THR A 11 -2.94 15.72 -34.94
CA THR A 11 -3.56 14.43 -35.18
C THR A 11 -4.30 14.50 -36.51
N ALA A 12 -3.93 13.65 -37.47
CA ALA A 12 -4.71 13.50 -38.71
C ALA A 12 -6.17 13.14 -38.35
N PRO A 13 -7.19 13.71 -39.02
CA PRO A 13 -8.57 13.34 -38.77
C PRO A 13 -8.72 11.84 -39.02
N GLY A 14 -9.12 11.10 -38.00
CA GLY A 14 -9.40 9.67 -38.11
C GLY A 14 -10.47 9.44 -39.15
N ILE A 15 -10.11 8.79 -40.26
CA ILE A 15 -11.07 8.28 -41.22
C ILE A 15 -11.70 7.06 -40.55
N SER A 16 -12.97 7.17 -40.14
CA SER A 16 -13.75 6.07 -39.60
C SER A 16 -13.70 4.91 -40.59
N ASP A 17 -13.29 3.73 -40.13
CA ASP A 17 -13.26 2.53 -40.96
C ASP A 17 -14.67 2.26 -41.52
N PRO A 18 -14.87 2.31 -42.85
CA PRO A 18 -16.17 2.15 -43.48
C PRO A 18 -16.76 0.74 -43.27
N THR A 19 -15.99 -0.21 -42.75
CA THR A 19 -16.43 -1.57 -42.41
C THR A 19 -16.73 -1.78 -40.93
N ALA A 20 -16.50 -0.78 -40.08
CA ALA A 20 -16.85 -0.87 -38.67
C ALA A 20 -18.39 -0.91 -38.49
N PRO A 21 -18.92 -1.76 -37.60
CA PRO A 21 -20.34 -1.75 -37.28
C PRO A 21 -20.78 -0.35 -36.82
N ARG A 22 -22.02 0.02 -37.15
CA ARG A 22 -22.58 1.30 -36.67
C ARG A 22 -22.58 1.32 -35.14
N ARG A 23 -22.09 2.41 -34.58
CA ARG A 23 -22.14 2.66 -33.13
C ARG A 23 -23.58 2.75 -32.65
N GLU A 24 -23.81 2.21 -31.47
CA GLU A 24 -25.10 2.22 -30.78
C GLU A 24 -25.27 3.52 -29.97
N LEU A 25 -24.16 4.14 -29.54
CA LEU A 25 -24.17 5.39 -28.78
C LEU A 25 -24.12 6.61 -29.69
N ILE A 26 -24.96 7.60 -29.39
CA ILE A 26 -24.93 8.92 -30.01
C ILE A 26 -23.92 9.77 -29.25
N ILE A 27 -22.78 10.05 -29.87
CA ILE A 27 -21.67 10.78 -29.26
C ILE A 27 -21.30 11.97 -30.13
N ASP A 28 -21.08 13.13 -29.50
CA ASP A 28 -20.59 14.32 -30.19
C ASP A 28 -19.20 14.07 -30.79
N LYS A 29 -18.97 14.57 -32.01
CA LYS A 29 -17.71 14.37 -32.76
C LYS A 29 -16.46 14.85 -32.02
N GLU A 30 -16.60 15.87 -31.17
CA GLU A 30 -15.50 16.38 -30.35
C GLU A 30 -15.14 15.41 -29.21
N ASP A 31 -16.15 14.79 -28.60
CA ASP A 31 -15.98 13.81 -27.52
C ASP A 31 -15.50 12.46 -28.04
N GLU A 32 -15.84 12.09 -29.26
CA GLU A 32 -15.42 10.84 -29.90
C GLU A 32 -13.88 10.67 -29.92
N GLN A 33 -13.15 11.72 -30.32
CA GLN A 33 -11.68 11.67 -30.35
C GLN A 33 -11.06 11.72 -28.94
N LEU A 34 -11.76 12.29 -27.97
CA LEU A 34 -11.31 12.35 -26.59
C LEU A 34 -11.49 11.00 -25.89
N ILE A 35 -12.63 10.35 -26.12
CA ILE A 35 -12.94 9.02 -25.61
C ILE A 35 -11.97 7.99 -26.16
N ASP A 36 -11.73 7.95 -27.47
CA ASP A 36 -10.82 6.96 -28.08
C ASP A 36 -9.40 7.09 -27.53
N ARG A 37 -8.88 8.33 -27.41
CA ARG A 37 -7.57 8.60 -26.80
C ARG A 37 -7.52 8.23 -25.31
N ALA A 38 -8.60 8.44 -24.57
CA ALA A 38 -8.66 8.09 -23.16
C ALA A 38 -8.72 6.57 -22.95
N ILE A 39 -9.49 5.85 -23.78
CA ILE A 39 -9.54 4.38 -23.79
C ILE A 39 -8.17 3.80 -24.16
N GLU A 40 -7.52 4.31 -25.20
CA GLU A 40 -6.19 3.86 -25.59
C GLU A 40 -5.15 4.05 -24.47
N ARG A 41 -5.23 5.16 -23.71
CA ARG A 41 -4.37 5.37 -22.53
C ARG A 41 -4.66 4.38 -21.39
N LEU A 42 -5.92 3.98 -21.20
CA LEU A 42 -6.28 2.93 -20.23
C LEU A 42 -5.77 1.56 -20.69
N GLU A 43 -5.86 1.23 -21.97
CA GLU A 43 -5.39 -0.04 -22.55
C GLU A 43 -3.86 -0.16 -22.52
N ARG A 44 -3.15 0.95 -22.73
CA ARG A 44 -1.67 1.03 -22.66
C ARG A 44 -1.13 1.19 -21.24
N SER A 45 -2.01 1.32 -20.26
CA SER A 45 -1.63 1.36 -18.85
C SER A 45 -0.91 0.06 -18.47
N ASN A 46 0.13 0.16 -17.64
CA ASN A 46 0.75 -1.02 -16.99
C ASN A 46 0.12 -1.32 -15.62
N LEU A 47 -0.92 -0.57 -15.23
CA LEU A 47 -1.54 -0.66 -13.92
C LEU A 47 -2.38 -1.93 -13.82
N LYS A 48 -1.85 -2.95 -13.15
CA LYS A 48 -2.63 -4.15 -12.83
C LYS A 48 -3.51 -3.90 -11.62
N THR A 49 -4.79 -4.25 -11.73
CA THR A 49 -5.77 -4.15 -10.64
C THR A 49 -5.31 -4.87 -9.37
N LYS A 50 -4.60 -5.99 -9.51
CA LYS A 50 -3.99 -6.72 -8.39
C LYS A 50 -3.01 -5.85 -7.58
N ASP A 51 -2.21 -5.04 -8.26
CA ASP A 51 -1.18 -4.22 -7.63
C ASP A 51 -1.81 -3.09 -6.78
N LEU A 52 -2.98 -2.59 -7.19
CA LEU A 52 -3.78 -1.64 -6.39
C LEU A 52 -4.30 -2.28 -5.11
N TYR A 53 -4.77 -3.54 -5.17
CA TYR A 53 -5.21 -4.29 -3.99
C TYR A 53 -4.03 -4.66 -3.06
N GLU A 54 -2.85 -4.95 -3.61
CA GLU A 54 -1.65 -5.26 -2.80
C GLU A 54 -1.24 -4.10 -1.86
N VAL A 55 -1.60 -2.85 -2.18
CA VAL A 55 -1.36 -1.68 -1.29
C VAL A 55 -2.07 -1.83 0.07
N PHE A 56 -3.18 -2.58 0.09
CA PHE A 56 -4.02 -2.82 1.27
C PHE A 56 -3.71 -4.11 2.01
N CYS A 57 -2.98 -5.03 1.38
CA CYS A 57 -2.56 -6.24 2.06
C CYS A 57 -1.59 -5.92 3.19
N ASP A 58 -1.45 -6.87 4.12
CA ASP A 58 -0.46 -6.80 5.17
C ASP A 58 0.93 -6.57 4.55
N TRP A 59 1.53 -5.43 4.88
CA TRP A 59 2.79 -4.98 4.28
C TRP A 59 4.01 -5.54 5.02
N GLN A 60 3.80 -6.06 6.23
CA GLN A 60 4.85 -6.66 7.05
C GLN A 60 5.10 -8.08 6.58
N THR A 61 6.37 -8.39 6.31
CA THR A 61 6.77 -9.76 5.98
C THR A 61 6.62 -10.67 7.19
N LYS A 62 6.56 -11.99 6.96
CA LYS A 62 6.60 -13.00 8.04
C LYS A 62 7.79 -12.79 8.99
N LYS A 63 8.92 -12.32 8.47
CA LYS A 63 10.12 -12.00 9.24
C LYS A 63 9.86 -10.86 10.23
N THR A 64 9.29 -9.75 9.76
CA THR A 64 8.94 -8.59 10.60
C THR A 64 7.87 -8.91 11.62
N LEU A 65 6.85 -9.69 11.24
CA LEU A 65 5.82 -10.15 12.17
C LEU A 65 6.39 -11.05 13.27
N THR A 66 7.30 -11.95 12.90
CA THR A 66 7.97 -12.84 13.86
C THR A 66 8.86 -12.06 14.82
N SER A 67 9.68 -11.13 14.32
CA SER A 67 10.53 -10.29 15.17
C SER A 67 9.72 -9.39 16.10
N LYS A 68 8.63 -8.78 15.59
CA LYS A 68 7.66 -8.04 16.41
C LYS A 68 7.10 -8.90 17.54
N ARG A 69 6.66 -10.13 17.23
CA ARG A 69 6.10 -11.05 18.23
C ARG A 69 7.12 -11.36 19.31
N ILE A 70 8.36 -11.70 18.94
CA ILE A 70 9.43 -11.99 19.91
C ILE A 70 9.69 -10.78 20.80
N PHE A 71 9.86 -9.60 20.20
CA PHE A 71 10.13 -8.35 20.92
C PHE A 71 8.99 -8.03 21.90
N VAL A 72 7.75 -7.95 21.42
CA VAL A 72 6.58 -7.61 22.22
C VAL A 72 6.33 -8.64 23.32
N SER A 73 6.36 -9.94 23.01
CA SER A 73 6.13 -10.98 24.02
C SER A 73 7.19 -10.93 25.13
N THR A 74 8.47 -10.74 24.78
CA THR A 74 9.55 -10.63 25.77
C THR A 74 9.37 -9.37 26.63
N SER A 75 9.05 -8.23 26.01
CA SER A 75 8.81 -6.98 26.75
C SER A 75 7.56 -7.06 27.63
N ILE A 76 6.46 -7.69 27.20
CA ILE A 76 5.26 -7.88 28.02
C ILE A 76 5.58 -8.74 29.24
N LEU A 77 6.27 -9.87 29.06
CA LEU A 77 6.62 -10.77 30.16
C LEU A 77 7.44 -10.03 31.22
N VAL A 78 8.47 -9.28 30.79
CA VAL A 78 9.27 -8.47 31.70
C VAL A 78 8.43 -7.36 32.34
N ALA A 79 7.69 -6.57 31.58
CA ALA A 79 6.85 -5.51 32.15
C ALA A 79 5.84 -6.04 33.19
N ALA A 80 5.20 -7.18 32.91
CA ALA A 80 4.26 -7.82 33.82
C ALA A 80 4.95 -8.33 35.09
N SER A 81 6.08 -9.03 34.97
CA SER A 81 6.85 -9.50 36.13
C SER A 81 7.30 -8.33 37.02
N GLY A 82 7.76 -7.23 36.42
CA GLY A 82 8.13 -6.01 37.14
C GLY A 82 6.95 -5.34 37.84
N TRP A 83 5.78 -5.32 37.21
CA TRP A 83 4.57 -4.74 37.79
C TRP A 83 4.02 -5.56 38.97
N ILE A 84 4.05 -6.88 38.87
CA ILE A 84 3.60 -7.80 39.92
C ILE A 84 4.57 -7.79 41.12
N GLY A 85 5.78 -7.27 40.94
CA GLY A 85 6.80 -7.25 41.99
C GLY A 85 7.47 -8.61 42.18
N ILE A 86 7.49 -9.46 41.13
CA ILE A 86 8.21 -10.72 41.17
C ILE A 86 9.70 -10.43 41.23
N ASP A 87 10.40 -11.08 42.16
CA ASP A 87 11.85 -11.05 42.19
C ASP A 87 12.36 -11.87 40.99
N TYR A 88 13.06 -11.21 40.06
CA TYR A 88 13.54 -11.85 38.84
C TYR A 88 14.66 -12.86 39.10
N THR A 89 15.19 -12.88 40.31
CA THR A 89 16.12 -13.92 40.77
C THR A 89 15.41 -15.25 41.05
N GLU A 90 14.09 -15.22 41.27
CA GLU A 90 13.23 -16.40 41.48
C GLU A 90 12.56 -16.88 40.18
N LEU A 91 12.63 -16.08 39.11
CA LEU A 91 12.04 -16.42 37.81
C LEU A 91 12.90 -17.43 37.05
N SER A 92 12.42 -18.66 36.91
CA SER A 92 12.99 -19.66 36.00
C SER A 92 12.61 -19.34 34.55
N PHE A 93 13.34 -18.44 33.88
CA PHE A 93 13.19 -18.30 32.43
C PHE A 93 13.87 -19.49 31.74
N PHE A 94 13.10 -20.25 30.95
CA PHE A 94 13.59 -21.40 30.16
C PHE A 94 14.24 -22.52 30.98
N GLY A 95 13.80 -22.74 32.23
CA GLY A 95 14.35 -23.80 33.09
C GLY A 95 15.77 -23.52 33.61
N LEU A 96 16.29 -22.30 33.42
CA LEU A 96 17.49 -21.84 34.10
C LEU A 96 17.10 -21.32 35.48
N GLU A 97 17.31 -22.14 36.50
CA GLU A 97 17.28 -21.66 37.88
C GLU A 97 18.51 -20.75 38.08
N VAL A 98 18.29 -19.48 38.43
CA VAL A 98 19.35 -18.48 38.73
C VAL A 98 20.00 -18.79 40.10
N ALA A 99 19.99 -20.06 40.52
CA ALA A 99 20.14 -20.49 41.90
C ALA A 99 21.53 -20.23 42.51
N ASN A 100 22.55 -19.83 41.75
CA ASN A 100 23.88 -19.48 42.31
C ASN A 100 24.73 -18.54 41.43
N GLY A 101 24.16 -17.94 40.38
CA GLY A 101 24.93 -17.25 39.35
C GLY A 101 24.50 -15.80 39.16
N SER A 102 25.18 -14.86 39.82
CA SER A 102 25.15 -13.40 39.56
C SER A 102 23.87 -12.90 38.89
N PRO A 103 22.76 -12.72 39.63
CA PRO A 103 21.47 -12.30 39.10
C PRO A 103 21.53 -11.01 38.27
N THR A 104 22.46 -10.11 38.60
CA THR A 104 22.78 -8.92 37.81
C THR A 104 23.16 -9.27 36.36
N LYS A 105 23.98 -10.31 36.12
CA LYS A 105 24.36 -10.74 34.76
C LYS A 105 23.16 -11.29 33.97
N PHE A 106 22.26 -11.99 34.65
CA PHE A 106 21.03 -12.49 34.04
C PHE A 106 20.12 -11.32 33.62
N LEU A 107 19.89 -10.34 34.50
CA LEU A 107 19.12 -9.13 34.19
C LEU A 107 19.73 -8.33 33.03
N VAL A 108 21.06 -8.19 33.00
CA VAL A 108 21.79 -7.56 31.89
C VAL A 108 21.59 -8.34 30.59
N PHE A 109 21.62 -9.67 30.62
CA PHE A 109 21.38 -10.50 29.43
C PHE A 109 19.95 -10.34 28.88
N VAL A 110 18.94 -10.29 29.76
CA VAL A 110 17.55 -10.03 29.36
C VAL A 110 17.42 -8.65 28.73
N LEU A 111 18.03 -7.63 29.33
CA LEU A 111 18.03 -6.26 28.79
C LEU A 111 18.66 -6.21 27.39
N ILE A 112 19.83 -6.82 27.20
CA ILE A 112 20.50 -6.91 25.90
C ILE A 112 19.62 -7.62 24.88
N SER A 113 18.94 -8.70 25.28
CA SER A 113 18.03 -9.44 24.41
C SER A 113 16.84 -8.60 23.94
N ILE A 114 16.25 -7.78 24.82
CA ILE A 114 15.18 -6.82 24.45
C ILE A 114 15.72 -5.78 23.46
N ILE A 115 16.91 -5.22 23.70
CA ILE A 115 17.51 -4.20 22.82
C ILE A 115 17.81 -4.79 21.44
N ILE A 116 18.47 -5.94 21.37
CA ILE A 116 18.84 -6.59 20.10
C ILE A 116 17.59 -6.99 19.31
N SER A 117 16.58 -7.57 19.96
CA SER A 117 15.33 -7.94 19.30
C SER A 117 14.57 -6.71 18.78
N GLY A 118 14.55 -5.62 19.55
CA GLY A 118 13.98 -4.33 19.12
C GLY A 118 14.70 -3.73 17.91
N LEU A 119 16.04 -3.74 17.90
CA LEU A 119 16.83 -3.29 16.75
C LEU A 119 16.55 -4.13 15.51
N PHE A 120 16.47 -5.46 15.65
CA PHE A 120 16.19 -6.36 14.53
C PHE A 120 14.77 -6.16 13.97
N TYR A 121 13.79 -5.93 14.85
CA TYR A 121 12.43 -5.55 14.47
C TYR A 121 12.42 -4.25 13.67
N GLU A 122 13.11 -3.20 14.15
CA GLU A 122 13.14 -1.90 13.46
C GLU A 122 13.83 -1.94 12.11
N ILE A 123 14.94 -2.66 11.99
CA ILE A 123 15.63 -2.83 10.70
C ILE A 123 14.70 -3.54 9.72
N SER A 124 14.08 -4.65 10.14
CA SER A 124 13.16 -5.41 9.27
C SER A 124 11.96 -4.57 8.85
N ARG A 125 11.39 -3.81 9.79
CA ARG A 125 10.27 -2.90 9.54
C ARG A 125 10.63 -1.75 8.59
N LYS A 126 11.83 -1.17 8.72
CA LYS A 126 12.31 -0.12 7.80
C LYS A 126 12.46 -0.63 6.38
N VAL A 127 12.97 -1.86 6.21
CA VAL A 127 13.07 -2.51 4.89
C VAL A 127 11.68 -2.69 4.29
N ASP A 128 10.75 -3.30 5.03
CA ASP A 128 9.38 -3.53 4.56
C ASP A 128 8.65 -2.22 4.23
N SER A 129 8.86 -1.18 5.06
CA SER A 129 8.29 0.16 4.84
C SER A 129 8.86 0.82 3.59
N SER A 130 10.17 0.69 3.35
CA SER A 130 10.82 1.21 2.14
C SER A 130 10.28 0.54 0.87
N VAL A 131 10.18 -0.79 0.88
CA VAL A 131 9.60 -1.57 -0.24
C VAL A 131 8.15 -1.14 -0.49
N ARG A 132 7.36 -0.99 0.57
CA ARG A 132 5.98 -0.53 0.47
C ARG A 132 5.89 0.89 -0.11
N ASN A 133 6.69 1.82 0.38
CA ASN A 133 6.69 3.20 -0.09
C ASN A 133 7.10 3.29 -1.56
N ALA A 134 8.07 2.47 -2.01
CA ALA A 134 8.42 2.37 -3.41
C ALA A 134 7.26 1.85 -4.27
N LYS A 135 6.57 0.79 -3.84
CA LYS A 135 5.37 0.27 -4.52
C LYS A 135 4.26 1.33 -4.59
N ILE A 136 3.95 1.98 -3.47
CA ILE A 136 2.92 3.04 -3.41
C ILE A 136 3.30 4.21 -4.31
N LYS A 137 4.56 4.63 -4.33
CA LYS A 137 5.03 5.73 -5.18
C LYS A 137 4.86 5.41 -6.66
N HIS A 138 5.20 4.18 -7.07
CA HIS A 138 4.99 3.72 -8.44
C HIS A 138 3.51 3.76 -8.82
N ILE A 139 2.66 3.14 -8.00
CA ILE A 139 1.21 3.09 -8.22
C ILE A 139 0.60 4.49 -8.23
N ASN A 140 1.04 5.40 -7.35
CA ASN A 140 0.53 6.77 -7.31
C ASN A 140 0.96 7.58 -8.56
N CYS A 141 2.13 7.29 -9.12
CA CYS A 141 2.56 7.87 -10.39
C CYS A 141 1.66 7.40 -11.54
N ASP A 142 1.40 6.10 -11.62
CA ASP A 142 0.52 5.51 -12.64
C ASP A 142 -0.92 6.03 -12.50
N LEU A 143 -1.43 6.09 -11.27
CA LEU A 143 -2.76 6.64 -10.98
C LEU A 143 -2.88 8.10 -11.40
N LYS A 144 -1.90 8.95 -11.08
CA LYS A 144 -1.90 10.37 -11.50
C LYS A 144 -1.98 10.53 -13.01
N ASN A 145 -1.29 9.69 -13.76
CA ASN A 145 -1.32 9.70 -15.22
C ASN A 145 -2.68 9.25 -15.78
N LEU A 146 -3.47 8.49 -15.01
CA LEU A 146 -4.78 7.99 -15.38
C LEU A 146 -5.96 8.83 -14.87
N VAL A 147 -5.75 9.77 -13.93
CA VAL A 147 -6.83 10.65 -13.43
C VAL A 147 -7.43 11.47 -14.57
N GLN A 148 -6.59 12.13 -15.38
CA GLN A 148 -7.07 12.99 -16.46
C GLN A 148 -7.86 12.19 -17.53
N PRO A 149 -7.37 11.04 -18.04
CA PRO A 149 -8.17 10.19 -18.93
C PRO A 149 -9.54 9.81 -18.35
N ILE A 150 -9.61 9.48 -17.05
CA ILE A 150 -10.87 9.11 -16.41
C ILE A 150 -11.82 10.29 -16.27
N GLU A 151 -11.32 11.48 -15.94
CA GLU A 151 -12.14 12.68 -15.87
C GLU A 151 -12.69 13.08 -17.24
N VAL A 152 -11.91 12.87 -18.31
CA VAL A 152 -12.37 13.05 -19.69
C VAL A 152 -13.49 12.07 -20.03
N LEU A 153 -13.35 10.80 -19.64
CA LEU A 153 -14.37 9.76 -19.87
C LEU A 153 -15.64 10.04 -19.06
N ASP A 154 -15.52 10.35 -17.77
CA ASP A 154 -16.66 10.69 -16.91
C ASP A 154 -17.40 11.90 -17.46
N GLY A 155 -16.69 12.94 -17.89
CA GLY A 155 -17.29 14.14 -18.46
C GLY A 155 -17.96 13.90 -19.81
N ALA A 156 -17.37 13.06 -20.67
CA ALA A 156 -17.97 12.69 -21.95
C ALA A 156 -19.21 11.79 -21.74
N MET A 157 -19.16 10.85 -20.80
CA MET A 157 -20.30 10.04 -20.42
C MET A 157 -21.46 10.89 -19.89
N GLU A 158 -21.18 11.89 -19.05
CA GLU A 158 -22.20 12.81 -18.52
C GLU A 158 -22.83 13.65 -19.64
N ARG A 159 -22.03 14.22 -20.54
CA ARG A 159 -22.55 15.02 -21.68
C ARG A 159 -23.40 14.22 -22.65
N ASN A 160 -23.06 12.95 -22.86
CA ASN A 160 -23.72 12.09 -23.84
C ASN A 160 -24.75 11.13 -23.20
N ASN A 161 -25.11 11.31 -21.92
CA ASN A 161 -26.06 10.48 -21.17
C ASN A 161 -25.74 8.98 -21.20
N ILE A 162 -24.48 8.62 -20.95
CA ILE A 162 -24.01 7.23 -20.91
C ILE A 162 -23.86 6.79 -19.45
N ASP A 163 -24.62 5.78 -19.04
CA ASP A 163 -24.68 5.35 -17.63
C ASP A 163 -23.47 4.50 -17.18
N ASP A 164 -22.85 3.74 -18.08
CA ASP A 164 -21.76 2.81 -17.73
C ASP A 164 -20.60 2.87 -18.74
N PHE A 165 -19.37 2.86 -18.20
CA PHE A 165 -18.14 2.82 -18.98
C PHE A 165 -18.03 1.51 -19.78
N VAL A 166 -18.59 0.41 -19.28
CA VAL A 166 -18.61 -0.87 -20.00
C VAL A 166 -19.30 -0.72 -21.36
N HIS A 167 -20.44 -0.03 -21.38
CA HIS A 167 -21.22 0.20 -22.61
C HIS A 167 -20.43 1.10 -23.58
N LEU A 168 -19.79 2.15 -23.06
CA LEU A 168 -18.92 3.03 -23.84
C LEU A 168 -17.72 2.27 -24.43
N TYR A 169 -17.09 1.40 -23.65
CA TYR A 169 -15.92 0.64 -24.07
C TYR A 169 -16.25 -0.32 -25.22
N PHE A 170 -17.37 -1.06 -25.11
CA PHE A 170 -17.79 -1.99 -26.15
C PHE A 170 -18.21 -1.31 -27.45
N ASP A 171 -18.74 -0.09 -27.39
CA ASP A 171 -19.07 0.71 -28.57
C ASP A 171 -17.80 1.16 -29.34
N PHE A 172 -16.66 1.36 -28.64
CA PHE A 172 -15.38 1.76 -29.25
C PHE A 172 -14.43 0.60 -29.59
N ARG A 173 -14.54 -0.53 -28.91
CA ARG A 173 -13.64 -1.69 -29.05
C ARG A 173 -14.49 -2.95 -29.22
N SER A 174 -15.24 -3.01 -30.32
CA SER A 174 -16.28 -3.98 -30.73
C SER A 174 -16.01 -5.49 -30.57
N SER A 175 -14.92 -5.92 -29.94
CA SER A 175 -14.73 -7.29 -29.46
C SER A 175 -13.86 -7.33 -28.19
N LEU A 176 -14.19 -8.24 -27.27
CA LEU A 176 -13.37 -8.69 -26.13
C LEU A 176 -12.07 -9.42 -26.55
N ASN A 177 -11.77 -9.48 -27.86
CA ASN A 177 -10.70 -10.31 -28.35
C ASN A 177 -9.36 -9.57 -28.25
N SER A 178 -8.54 -10.10 -27.33
CA SER A 178 -7.07 -10.00 -27.29
C SER A 178 -6.40 -8.81 -26.61
N LEU A 179 -6.87 -8.35 -25.45
CA LEU A 179 -6.03 -7.46 -24.62
C LEU A 179 -5.73 -8.08 -23.26
N GLN A 180 -4.42 -8.29 -23.06
CA GLN A 180 -3.73 -8.73 -21.85
C GLN A 180 -3.91 -7.74 -20.66
N HIS A 181 -4.72 -6.69 -20.85
CA HIS A 181 -5.04 -5.62 -19.92
C HIS A 181 -6.49 -5.18 -20.14
N ASP A 182 -7.31 -5.32 -19.10
CA ASP A 182 -8.72 -4.95 -19.14
C ASP A 182 -8.87 -3.47 -18.74
N ALA A 183 -9.11 -2.60 -19.72
CA ALA A 183 -9.31 -1.17 -19.50
C ALA A 183 -10.52 -0.89 -18.59
N ILE A 184 -11.54 -1.77 -18.57
CA ILE A 184 -12.69 -1.68 -17.68
C ILE A 184 -12.22 -1.88 -16.23
N ASP A 185 -11.39 -2.89 -15.98
CA ASP A 185 -10.84 -3.14 -14.65
C ASP A 185 -9.95 -1.99 -14.18
N VAL A 186 -9.12 -1.43 -15.07
CA VAL A 186 -8.30 -0.24 -14.75
C VAL A 186 -9.19 0.93 -14.39
N TYR A 187 -10.21 1.25 -15.20
CA TYR A 187 -11.16 2.34 -14.94
C TYR A 187 -11.85 2.18 -13.56
N ARG A 188 -12.39 0.98 -13.28
CA ARG A 188 -13.04 0.67 -12.00
C ARG A 188 -12.08 0.82 -10.83
N ALA A 189 -10.84 0.33 -10.97
CA ALA A 189 -9.87 0.33 -9.89
C ALA A 189 -9.35 1.74 -9.58
N VAL A 190 -9.14 2.59 -10.58
CA VAL A 190 -8.77 4.00 -10.34
C VAL A 190 -9.93 4.79 -9.74
N LYS A 191 -11.19 4.55 -10.18
CA LYS A 191 -12.38 5.18 -9.59
C LYS A 191 -12.54 4.77 -8.12
N PHE A 192 -12.36 3.49 -7.81
CA PHE A 192 -12.32 2.99 -6.44
C PHE A 192 -11.22 3.67 -5.62
N TYR A 193 -10.02 3.86 -6.19
CA TYR A 193 -8.92 4.56 -5.54
C TYR A 193 -9.26 6.04 -5.26
N LYS A 194 -9.76 6.78 -6.26
CA LYS A 194 -10.12 8.20 -6.10
C LYS A 194 -11.15 8.39 -4.98
N ASN A 195 -12.16 7.53 -4.92
CA ASN A 195 -13.29 7.67 -4.00
C ASN A 195 -12.99 7.16 -2.57
N ASN A 196 -12.23 6.08 -2.42
CA ASN A 196 -12.05 5.41 -1.12
C ASN A 196 -10.67 5.63 -0.49
N LEU A 197 -9.61 5.84 -1.29
CA LEU A 197 -8.23 5.74 -0.83
C LEU A 197 -7.58 7.07 -0.48
N SER A 198 -8.00 8.18 -1.09
CA SER A 198 -7.45 9.51 -0.74
C SER A 198 -7.59 9.81 0.76
N ARG A 199 -8.61 9.24 1.42
CA ARG A 199 -8.83 9.31 2.87
C ARG A 199 -8.24 8.14 3.66
N ALA A 200 -8.23 6.92 3.11
CA ALA A 200 -7.75 5.73 3.81
C ALA A 200 -6.25 5.77 4.18
N GLY A 201 -5.42 6.46 3.38
CA GLY A 201 -4.00 6.63 3.67
C GLY A 201 -3.72 7.31 5.03
N ILE A 202 -4.59 8.25 5.44
CA ILE A 202 -4.50 8.94 6.74
C ILE A 202 -4.84 7.97 7.87
N GLY A 203 -5.93 7.20 7.73
CA GLY A 203 -6.35 6.22 8.74
C GLY A 203 -5.28 5.14 8.96
N LEU A 204 -4.66 4.65 7.88
CA LEU A 204 -3.63 3.64 7.97
C LEU A 204 -2.34 4.16 8.64
N SER A 205 -1.97 5.41 8.36
CA SER A 205 -0.84 6.08 9.01
C SER A 205 -1.07 6.21 10.52
N LEU A 206 -2.28 6.61 10.92
CA LEU A 206 -2.66 6.75 12.32
C LEU A 206 -2.62 5.41 13.07
N VAL A 207 -3.20 4.35 12.50
CA VAL A 207 -3.15 2.99 13.08
C VAL A 207 -1.70 2.52 13.25
N THR A 208 -0.86 2.75 12.24
CA THR A 208 0.58 2.37 12.30
C THR A 208 1.33 3.15 13.37
N LEU A 209 0.99 4.41 13.60
CA LEU A 209 1.58 5.25 14.64
C LEU A 209 1.15 4.80 16.03
N ILE A 210 -0.14 4.49 16.22
CA ILE A 210 -0.68 3.96 17.48
C ILE A 210 -0.02 2.62 17.82
N GLU A 211 0.07 1.71 16.84
CA GLU A 211 0.75 0.43 17.01
C GLU A 211 2.20 0.63 17.48
N HIS A 212 2.91 1.57 16.86
CA HIS A 212 4.28 1.88 17.22
C HIS A 212 4.37 2.43 18.65
N LEU A 213 3.52 3.39 19.02
CA LEU A 213 3.49 3.92 20.39
C LEU A 213 3.26 2.81 21.41
N ILE A 214 2.29 1.94 21.21
CA ILE A 214 1.98 0.84 22.14
C ILE A 214 3.18 -0.10 22.29
N VAL A 215 3.77 -0.55 21.18
CA VAL A 215 4.92 -1.47 21.20
C VAL A 215 6.10 -0.88 21.95
N TYR A 216 6.40 0.40 21.75
CA TYR A 216 7.52 1.07 22.40
C TYR A 216 7.25 1.43 23.86
N SER A 217 6.01 1.80 24.21
CA SER A 217 5.62 2.02 25.60
C SER A 217 5.81 0.75 26.44
N ILE A 218 5.42 -0.41 25.91
CA ILE A 218 5.63 -1.70 26.59
C ILE A 218 7.13 -1.97 26.79
N ALA A 219 7.94 -1.76 25.76
CA ALA A 219 9.39 -1.94 25.85
C ALA A 219 10.04 -0.97 26.84
N ALA A 220 9.61 0.29 26.88
CA ALA A 220 10.10 1.29 27.82
C ALA A 220 9.77 0.90 29.28
N ILE A 221 8.55 0.43 29.55
CA ILE A 221 8.14 -0.07 30.87
C ILE A 221 8.99 -1.28 31.29
N ALA A 222 9.25 -2.21 30.36
CA ALA A 222 10.08 -3.38 30.62
C ALA A 222 11.52 -2.98 30.98
N ILE A 223 12.12 -2.08 30.21
CA ILE A 223 13.48 -1.56 30.45
C ILE A 223 13.54 -0.81 31.78
N PHE A 224 12.57 0.05 32.07
CA PHE A 224 12.52 0.80 33.34
C PHE A 224 12.40 -0.15 34.54
N SER A 225 11.57 -1.19 34.43
CA SER A 225 11.40 -2.19 35.48
C SER A 225 12.70 -2.96 35.75
N LEU A 226 13.41 -3.37 34.70
CA LEU A 226 14.71 -4.03 34.83
C LEU A 226 15.77 -3.09 35.42
N ALA A 227 15.81 -1.83 34.97
CA ALA A 227 16.77 -0.84 35.45
C ALA A 227 16.59 -0.54 36.95
N LYS A 228 15.35 -0.48 37.43
CA LYS A 228 15.05 -0.27 38.86
C LYS A 228 15.58 -1.40 39.75
N GLN A 229 15.71 -2.61 39.23
CA GLN A 229 16.21 -3.76 39.98
C GLN A 229 17.72 -3.95 39.90
N LEU A 230 18.38 -3.21 39.00
CA LEU A 230 19.85 -3.18 38.88
C LEU A 230 20.50 -2.15 39.82
N VAL A 231 19.71 -1.20 40.34
CA VAL A 231 20.12 -0.13 41.29
C VAL A 231 19.72 -0.54 42.70
#